data_AF-A0A9E8RYG5-F1
#
_entry.id   AF-A0A9E8RYG5-F1
#
_cell.length_a   1.000
_cell.length_b   1.000
_cell.length_c   1.000
_cell.angle_alpha   90.00
_cell.angle_beta   90.00
_cell.angle_gamma   90.00
#
_symmetry.space_group_name_H-M   'P 1'
#
loop_
_entity.id
_entity.type
_entity.pdbx_description
1 polymer ?
#
loop_
_entity_poly.entity_id
_entity_poly.type
_entity_poly.pdbx_seq_one_letter_code
_entity_poly.pdbx_strand_id
1 'polypeptide(L)' 'MRRELLTRIQADRDLHRFLREQPKWYRTLSRDPETFTEFQRSAKQYYKKTFPDRIRKLSEGAQMASFMFNMLQSLQNEQE' A
#
# COMPACT_ATOMS: atom_id res chain seq x y z
N MET A 1 -16.05 -9.93 16.57
CA MET A 1 -15.64 -10.64 15.35
C MET A 1 -15.33 -12.09 15.69
N ARG A 2 -15.75 -13.06 14.88
CA ARG A 2 -15.39 -14.48 15.09
C ARG A 2 -13.88 -14.69 14.94
N ARG A 3 -13.28 -15.54 15.78
CA ARG A 3 -11.83 -15.81 15.77
C ARG A 3 -11.34 -16.39 14.45
N GLU A 4 -12.09 -17.31 13.85
CA GLU A 4 -11.75 -17.94 12.56
C GLU A 4 -11.59 -16.92 11.43
N LEU A 5 -12.44 -15.89 11.44
CA LEU A 5 -12.46 -14.81 10.46
C LEU A 5 -11.23 -13.91 10.65
N LEU A 6 -10.87 -13.63 11.90
CA LEU A 6 -9.64 -12.91 12.24
C LEU A 6 -8.40 -13.68 11.78
N THR A 7 -8.35 -15.00 12.00
CA THR A 7 -7.24 -15.85 11.54
C THR A 7 -7.11 -15.81 10.01
N ARG A 8 -8.22 -15.88 9.28
CA ARG A 8 -8.21 -15.73 7.80
C ARG A 8 -7.71 -14.35 7.36
N ILE A 9 -8.10 -13.29 8.06
CA ILE A 9 -7.63 -11.93 7.75
C ILE A 9 -6.13 -11.80 8.05
N GLN A 10 -5.65 -12.36 9.16
CA GLN A 10 -4.25 -12.31 9.55
C GLN A 10 -3.34 -13.12 8.63
N ALA A 11 -3.86 -14.20 8.01
CA ALA A 11 -3.14 -14.99 7.02
C ALA A 11 -2.78 -14.17 5.75
N ASP A 12 -3.56 -13.15 5.43
CA ASP A 12 -3.32 -12.25 4.30
C ASP A 12 -2.86 -10.87 4.79
N ARG A 13 -1.61 -10.50 4.50
CA ARG A 13 -1.03 -9.24 4.99
C ARG A 13 -1.77 -8.01 4.47
N ASP A 14 -2.32 -8.05 3.26
CA ASP A 14 -3.04 -6.92 2.68
C ASP A 14 -4.41 -6.78 3.32
N LEU A 15 -5.14 -7.87 3.51
CA LEU A 15 -6.40 -7.84 4.26
C LEU A 15 -6.19 -7.35 5.70
N HIS A 16 -5.17 -7.86 6.39
CA HIS A 16 -4.86 -7.43 7.76
C HIS A 16 -4.48 -5.95 7.83
N ARG A 17 -3.75 -5.44 6.83
CA ARG A 17 -3.41 -4.02 6.74
C ARG A 17 -4.64 -3.17 6.45
N PHE A 18 -5.49 -3.58 5.52
CA PHE A 18 -6.72 -2.87 5.18
C PHE A 18 -7.69 -2.80 6.36
N LEU A 19 -7.78 -3.87 7.15
CA LEU A 19 -8.59 -3.88 8.37
C LEU A 19 -8.11 -2.82 9.39
N ARG A 20 -6.79 -2.60 9.49
CA ARG A 20 -6.21 -1.56 10.37
C ARG A 20 -6.39 -0.15 9.81
N GLU A 21 -6.29 0.01 8.49
CA GLU A 21 -6.49 1.31 7.82
C GLU A 21 -7.97 1.73 7.80
N GLN A 22 -8.90 0.78 7.83
CA GLN A 22 -10.34 1.02 7.74
C GLN A 22 -11.09 0.37 8.92
N PRO A 23 -11.05 0.97 10.13
CA PRO A 23 -11.59 0.36 11.34
C PRO A 23 -13.11 0.17 11.34
N LYS A 24 -13.84 0.77 10.38
CA LYS A 24 -15.26 0.49 10.13
C LYS A 24 -15.52 -1.01 9.96
N TRP A 25 -14.61 -1.73 9.32
CA TRP A 25 -14.74 -3.15 9.05
C TRP A 25 -14.63 -4.01 10.31
N TYR A 26 -13.96 -3.56 11.38
CA TYR A 26 -13.99 -4.25 12.67
C TYR A 26 -15.42 -4.33 13.21
N ARG A 27 -16.20 -3.26 13.08
CA ARG A 27 -17.58 -3.20 13.54
C ARG A 27 -18.50 -3.98 12.60
N THR A 28 -18.35 -3.81 11.29
CA THR A 28 -19.16 -4.51 10.29
C THR A 28 -18.99 -6.03 10.39
N LEU A 29 -17.76 -6.55 10.36
CA LEU A 29 -17.46 -7.98 10.46
C LEU A 29 -17.73 -8.56 11.86
N SER A 30 -17.85 -7.71 12.89
CA SER A 30 -18.28 -8.15 14.21
C SER A 30 -19.79 -8.30 14.34
N ARG A 31 -20.55 -7.50 13.59
CA ARG A 31 -22.03 -7.56 13.56
C ARG A 31 -22.51 -8.63 12.60
N ASP A 32 -21.91 -8.71 11.42
CA ASP A 32 -22.28 -9.66 10.39
C ASP A 32 -21.02 -10.31 9.78
N PRO A 33 -20.73 -11.58 10.13
CA PRO A 33 -19.62 -12.33 9.56
C PRO A 33 -19.73 -12.58 8.04
N GLU A 34 -20.93 -12.55 7.44
CA GLU A 34 -21.13 -12.85 6.02
C GLU A 34 -20.63 -11.71 5.11
N THR A 35 -20.48 -10.50 5.66
CA THR A 35 -19.90 -9.34 4.98
C THR A 35 -18.40 -9.49 4.65
N PHE A 36 -17.77 -10.61 5.01
CA PHE A 36 -16.36 -10.88 4.70
C PHE A 36 -16.07 -10.82 3.19
N THR A 37 -16.99 -11.30 2.36
CA THR A 37 -16.84 -11.24 0.89
C THR A 37 -16.77 -9.80 0.39
N GLU A 38 -17.58 -8.92 0.98
CA GLU A 38 -17.59 -7.49 0.65
C GLU A 38 -16.34 -6.77 1.16
N PHE A 39 -15.86 -7.14 2.34
CA PHE A 39 -14.58 -6.70 2.87
C PHE A 39 -13.42 -7.05 1.91
N GLN A 40 -13.35 -8.30 1.44
CA GLN A 40 -12.33 -8.71 0.48
C GLN A 40 -12.40 -7.94 -0.84
N ARG A 41 -13.62 -7.71 -1.36
CA ARG A 41 -13.82 -6.91 -2.57
C ARG A 41 -13.35 -5.47 -2.36
N SER A 42 -13.68 -4.89 -1.22
CA SER A 42 -13.29 -3.53 -0.86
C SER A 42 -11.78 -3.39 -0.68
N ALA A 43 -11.12 -4.35 -0.04
CA ALA A 43 -9.67 -4.39 0.08
C ALA A 43 -8.99 -4.45 -1.29
N LYS A 44 -9.49 -5.31 -2.19
CA LYS A 44 -9.01 -5.40 -3.58
C LYS A 44 -9.19 -4.08 -4.33
N GLN A 45 -10.33 -3.42 -4.21
CA GLN A 45 -10.58 -2.14 -4.86
C GLN A 45 -9.71 -1.02 -4.30
N TYR A 46 -9.52 -0.99 -2.98
CA TYR A 46 -8.66 -0.03 -2.29
C TYR A 46 -7.22 -0.20 -2.77
N TYR A 47 -6.62 -1.38 -2.67
CA TYR A 47 -5.24 -1.58 -3.12
C TYR A 47 -5.05 -1.43 -4.63
N LYS A 48 -6.01 -1.87 -5.48
CA LYS A 48 -5.93 -1.65 -6.93
C LYS A 48 -5.98 -0.17 -7.34
N LYS A 49 -6.60 0.71 -6.54
CA LYS A 49 -6.67 2.15 -6.82
C LYS A 49 -5.59 2.96 -6.09
N THR A 50 -4.99 2.42 -5.02
CA THR A 50 -4.10 3.16 -4.12
C THR A 50 -2.61 2.77 -4.19
N PHE A 51 -2.17 2.16 -5.30
CA PHE A 51 -0.74 2.12 -5.63
C PHE A 51 -0.07 3.43 -6.13
N PRO A 52 -0.71 4.63 -6.29
CA PRO A 52 0.03 5.78 -6.78
C PRO A 52 1.12 6.23 -5.81
N ASP A 53 0.89 6.23 -4.49
CA ASP A 53 1.85 6.81 -3.55
C ASP A 53 3.14 6.01 -3.39
N ARG A 54 3.08 4.67 -3.49
CA ARG A 54 4.29 3.83 -3.45
C ARG A 54 5.07 3.85 -4.75
N ILE A 55 4.40 3.98 -5.90
CA ILE A 55 5.07 4.22 -7.18
C ILE A 55 5.64 5.64 -7.22
N ARG A 56 4.96 6.64 -6.63
CA ARG A 56 5.44 8.02 -6.56
C ARG A 56 6.75 8.12 -5.77
N LYS A 57 6.85 7.44 -4.63
CA LYS A 57 8.11 7.38 -3.86
C LYS A 57 9.25 6.69 -4.63
N LEU A 58 8.94 5.67 -5.43
CA LEU A 58 9.92 5.03 -6.31
C LEU A 58 10.37 5.98 -7.44
N SER A 59 9.44 6.72 -8.05
CA SER A 59 9.77 7.72 -9.08
C SER A 59 10.52 8.92 -8.52
N GLU A 60 10.19 9.38 -7.32
CA GLU A 60 10.87 10.47 -6.61
C GLU A 60 12.33 10.11 -6.33
N GLY A 61 12.60 8.87 -5.89
CA GLY A 61 13.96 8.37 -5.70
C GLY A 61 14.77 8.30 -7.00
N ALA A 62 14.16 7.88 -8.11
CA ALA A 62 14.81 7.84 -9.41
C ALA A 62 15.11 9.24 -9.98
N GLN A 63 14.21 10.21 -9.79
CA GLN A 63 14.42 11.60 -10.23
C GLN A 63 15.59 12.24 -9.47
N MET A 64 15.68 12.08 -8.15
CA MET A 64 16.84 12.55 -7.38
C MET A 64 18.16 11.92 -7.85
N ALA A 65 18.17 10.62 -8.17
CA ALA A 65 19.35 9.95 -8.71
C ALA A 65 19.79 10.53 -10.07
N SER A 66 18.85 10.85 -10.97
CA SER A 66 19.16 11.50 -12.25
C SER A 66 19.73 12.91 -12.07
N PHE A 67 19.20 13.72 -11.14
CA PHE A 67 19.76 15.03 -10.84
C PHE A 67 21.18 14.94 -10.28
N MET A 68 21.44 14.01 -9.35
CA MET A 68 22.78 13.79 -8.80
C MET A 68 23.77 13.31 -9.88
N PHE A 69 23.35 12.42 -10.78
CA PHE A 69 24.18 11.92 -11.87
C PHE A 69 24.56 13.02 -12.86
N ASN A 70 23.60 13.87 -13.25
CA ASN A 70 23.86 15.00 -14.14
C ASN A 70 24.82 16.03 -13.52
N MET A 71 24.69 16.29 -12.21
CA MET A 71 25.61 17.18 -11.49
C MET A 71 27.04 16.60 -11.44
N LEU A 72 27.17 15.28 -11.32
CA LEU A 72 28.48 14.63 -11.33
C LEU A 72 29.16 14.75 -12.70
N GLN A 73 28.40 14.59 -13.80
CA GLN A 73 28.91 14.78 -15.15
C GLN A 73 29.31 16.23 -15.44
N SER A 74 28.53 17.22 -14.97
CA SER A 74 28.87 18.64 -15.19
C SER A 74 30.18 19.01 -14.50
N LEU A 75 30.40 18.51 -13.28
CA LEU A 75 31.65 18.73 -12.54
C LEU A 75 32.86 18.05 -13.20
N GLN A 76 32.67 16.91 -13.85
CA GLN A 76 33.74 16.25 -14.62
C GLN A 76 34.08 17.02 -15.89
N ASN A 77 33.08 17.56 -16.58
CA ASN A 77 33.26 18.33 -17.81
C ASN A 77 33.82 19.74 -17.57
N GLU A 78 33.68 20.30 -16.36
CA GLU A 78 34.29 21.59 -15.96
C GLU A 78 35.77 21.47 -15.53
N GLN A 79 36.32 20.26 -15.44
CA GLN A 79 37.70 20.00 -14.99
C GLN A 79 38.65 19.57 -16.14
N GLU A 80 38.19 19.59 -17.40
CA GLU A 80 39.01 19.49 -18.64
C GLU A 80 39.15 20.86 -19.32
#